data_AF-A0A7I8VBH7-F1
#
_entry.id   AF-A0A7I8VBH7-F1
#
_cell.length_a   1.000
_cell.length_b   1.000
_cell.length_c   1.000
_cell.angle_alpha   90.00
_cell.angle_beta   90.00
_cell.angle_gamma   90.00
#
_symmetry.space_group_name_H-M   'P 1'
#
loop_
_entity.id
_entity.type
_entity.pdbx_description
1 polymer ?
#
loop_
_entity_poly.entity_id
_entity_poly.type
_entity_poly.pdbx_seq_one_letter_code
_entity_poly.pdbx_strand_id
1 'polypeptide(L)'
;MPNDLETLIDMGFPEKKARKALLKTNNGGVQAAMDWILEHGEEDDDKTEETEASSIEKEGADASAKSLTCDDCGKSFRSPSDAEAHAIRTKHANFSESTEEVRPLTKEEKEAQLARIQERLVSRRKERDEKEEQERKNKEKSRRHQGQDLLKAKQKFEEDEMKRIADQKRREREEDKRARQRVKDLIEQDKKARAAKAKKEDFSASADSNSVTAKPVVVEPPEKKEYAECRLQIRLTNGSALTHTFKATESLAAVRLFVEINRTDGEGPFSLMTTFPKKVFTDEDMEKPLTQLGLIPSAVLIVAKI
;
A
#
# COMPACT_ATOMS: atom_id res chain seq x y z
N MET A 1 -25.08 16.30 -18.38
CA MET A 1 -26.36 15.54 -18.37
C MET A 1 -26.56 14.59 -19.57
N PRO A 2 -25.54 13.94 -20.17
CA PRO A 2 -25.76 12.84 -21.14
C PRO A 2 -25.61 11.43 -20.54
N ASN A 3 -25.15 11.29 -19.29
CA ASN A 3 -24.81 9.99 -18.70
C ASN A 3 -26.05 9.20 -18.21
N ASP A 4 -27.14 9.87 -17.87
CA ASP A 4 -28.33 9.19 -17.31
C ASP A 4 -29.05 8.35 -18.37
N LEU A 5 -29.05 8.82 -19.62
CA LEU A 5 -29.60 8.08 -20.75
C LEU A 5 -28.76 6.85 -21.06
N GLU A 6 -27.43 6.99 -21.11
CA GLU A 6 -26.50 5.87 -21.32
C GLU A 6 -26.62 4.84 -20.18
N THR A 7 -26.75 5.29 -18.93
CA THR A 7 -26.92 4.40 -17.78
C THR A 7 -28.23 3.60 -17.88
N LEU A 8 -29.33 4.23 -18.30
CA LEU A 8 -30.61 3.52 -18.52
C LEU A 8 -30.54 2.52 -19.69
N ILE A 9 -29.80 2.86 -20.75
CA ILE A 9 -29.55 1.95 -21.88
C ILE A 9 -28.68 0.76 -21.43
N ASP A 10 -27.64 1.00 -20.63
CA ASP A 10 -26.77 -0.02 -20.04
C ASP A 10 -27.53 -0.93 -19.06
N MET A 11 -28.53 -0.38 -18.35
CA MET A 11 -29.48 -1.14 -17.51
C MET A 11 -30.50 -1.96 -18.32
N GLY A 12 -30.52 -1.81 -19.65
CA GLY A 12 -31.34 -2.62 -20.56
C GLY A 12 -32.68 -2.00 -20.96
N PHE A 13 -32.91 -0.71 -20.66
CA PHE A 13 -34.11 -0.02 -21.10
C PHE A 13 -33.96 0.48 -22.56
N PRO A 14 -34.99 0.34 -23.42
CA PRO A 14 -34.95 0.86 -24.78
C PRO A 14 -34.71 2.37 -24.79
N GLU A 15 -33.80 2.86 -25.64
CA GLU A 15 -33.41 4.28 -25.70
C GLU A 15 -34.62 5.22 -25.83
N LYS A 16 -35.63 4.84 -26.63
CA LYS A 16 -36.87 5.63 -26.78
C LYS A 16 -37.65 5.76 -25.47
N LYS A 17 -37.75 4.68 -24.68
CA LYS A 17 -38.43 4.67 -23.37
C LYS A 17 -37.60 5.44 -22.33
N ALA A 18 -36.29 5.24 -22.29
CA ALA A 18 -35.37 5.97 -21.39
C ALA A 18 -35.37 7.49 -21.64
N ARG A 19 -35.37 7.93 -22.92
CA ARG A 19 -35.51 9.36 -23.28
C ARG A 19 -36.86 9.93 -22.86
N LYS A 20 -37.96 9.20 -23.09
CA LYS A 20 -39.32 9.62 -22.70
C LYS A 20 -39.44 9.77 -21.18
N ALA A 21 -38.88 8.83 -20.44
CA ALA A 21 -38.86 8.83 -18.98
C ALA A 21 -38.08 10.02 -18.41
N LEU A 22 -36.87 10.27 -18.92
CA LEU A 22 -36.05 11.42 -18.50
C LEU A 22 -36.74 12.75 -18.82
N LEU A 23 -37.43 12.85 -19.95
CA LEU A 23 -38.20 14.06 -20.29
C LEU A 23 -39.38 14.26 -19.33
N LYS A 24 -40.08 13.18 -18.96
CA LYS A 24 -41.23 13.22 -18.05
C LYS A 24 -40.86 13.49 -16.60
N THR A 25 -39.69 13.03 -16.18
CA THR A 25 -39.13 13.31 -14.85
C THR A 25 -38.28 14.59 -14.82
N ASN A 26 -38.29 15.37 -15.90
CA ASN A 26 -37.58 16.64 -16.04
C ASN A 26 -36.07 16.52 -15.74
N ASN A 27 -35.45 15.43 -16.21
CA ASN A 27 -34.06 15.04 -15.93
C ASN A 27 -33.74 14.89 -14.42
N GLY A 28 -34.69 14.37 -13.63
CA GLY A 28 -34.53 14.09 -12.20
C GLY A 28 -33.58 12.94 -11.84
N GLY A 29 -32.74 12.49 -12.77
CA GLY A 29 -31.78 11.39 -12.61
C GLY A 29 -32.32 10.01 -13.01
N VAL A 30 -31.40 9.03 -13.05
CA VAL A 30 -31.66 7.64 -13.47
C VAL A 30 -32.78 6.98 -12.66
N GLN A 31 -32.81 7.22 -11.35
CA GLN A 31 -33.77 6.54 -10.45
C GLN A 31 -35.20 7.04 -10.66
N ALA A 32 -35.41 8.35 -10.82
CA ALA A 32 -36.72 8.91 -11.15
C ALA A 32 -37.22 8.39 -12.50
N ALA A 33 -36.34 8.35 -13.51
CA ALA A 33 -36.67 7.80 -14.82
C ALA A 33 -36.99 6.30 -14.76
N MET A 34 -36.30 5.52 -13.92
CA MET A 34 -36.59 4.10 -13.73
C MET A 34 -37.95 3.88 -13.08
N ASP A 35 -38.28 4.63 -12.02
CA ASP A 35 -39.59 4.56 -11.36
C ASP A 35 -40.73 4.89 -12.34
N TRP A 36 -40.53 5.91 -13.19
CA TRP A 36 -41.51 6.27 -14.23
C TRP A 36 -41.69 5.15 -15.27
N ILE A 37 -40.59 4.51 -15.71
CA ILE A 37 -40.64 3.38 -16.66
C ILE A 37 -41.35 2.16 -16.04
N LEU A 38 -41.13 1.89 -14.76
CA LEU A 38 -41.78 0.78 -14.05
C LEU A 38 -43.28 1.02 -13.86
N GLU A 39 -43.67 2.26 -13.58
CA GLU A 39 -45.08 2.64 -13.36
C GLU A 39 -45.88 2.73 -14.67
N HIS A 40 -45.21 2.98 -15.81
CA HIS A 40 -45.85 3.17 -17.13
C HIS A 40 -45.41 2.10 -18.17
N GLY A 41 -44.90 0.95 -17.69
CA GLY A 41 -44.15 -0.02 -18.50
C GLY A 41 -44.95 -0.91 -19.46
N GLU A 42 -46.28 -0.91 -19.39
CA GLU A 42 -47.15 -1.81 -20.17
C GLU A 42 -48.10 -1.12 -21.18
N GLU A 43 -48.15 0.21 -21.25
CA GLU A 43 -49.12 0.90 -22.13
C GLU A 43 -48.65 1.14 -23.57
N ASP A 44 -47.37 0.91 -23.90
CA ASP A 44 -46.78 1.28 -25.21
C ASP A 44 -46.20 0.07 -25.98
N ASP A 45 -46.85 -1.10 -25.97
CA ASP A 45 -46.44 -2.25 -26.81
C ASP A 45 -47.42 -2.64 -27.93
N ASP A 46 -48.55 -1.95 -28.15
CA ASP A 46 -49.37 -2.17 -29.35
C ASP A 46 -50.33 -1.00 -29.68
N LYS A 47 -49.87 -0.02 -30.49
CA LYS A 47 -50.64 0.65 -31.56
C LYS A 47 -49.86 1.78 -32.24
N THR A 48 -49.66 1.56 -33.53
CA THR A 48 -49.31 2.47 -34.62
C THR A 48 -49.96 3.86 -34.54
N GLU A 49 -49.25 4.94 -34.87
CA GLU A 49 -49.28 5.55 -36.21
C GLU A 49 -48.43 6.84 -36.27
N GLU A 50 -47.79 7.00 -37.43
CA GLU A 50 -47.27 8.26 -37.95
C GLU A 50 -48.42 9.24 -38.25
N THR A 51 -48.14 10.54 -38.16
CA THR A 51 -48.63 11.69 -38.97
C THR A 51 -48.48 12.95 -38.11
N GLU A 52 -47.93 14.09 -38.55
CA GLU A 52 -48.10 14.76 -39.83
C GLU A 52 -46.81 15.52 -40.25
N ALA A 53 -46.51 15.50 -41.56
CA ALA A 53 -46.04 16.67 -42.31
C ALA A 53 -46.32 16.50 -43.81
N SER A 54 -47.53 16.89 -44.19
CA SER A 54 -48.00 17.44 -45.48
C SER A 54 -47.34 17.12 -46.84
N SER A 55 -48.20 16.56 -47.71
CA SER A 55 -48.55 16.99 -49.09
C SER A 55 -47.58 16.76 -50.27
N ILE A 56 -48.02 15.98 -51.25
CA ILE A 56 -48.60 16.42 -52.55
C ILE A 56 -48.92 15.19 -53.40
N GLU A 57 -50.14 15.13 -53.94
CA GLU A 57 -50.58 14.16 -54.94
C GLU A 57 -49.85 14.31 -56.28
N LYS A 58 -49.58 13.18 -56.95
CA LYS A 58 -49.78 13.05 -58.39
C LYS A 58 -49.87 11.59 -58.81
N GLU A 59 -50.99 11.27 -59.45
CA GLU A 59 -51.24 10.03 -60.17
C GLU A 59 -50.26 9.84 -61.34
N GLY A 60 -49.91 8.59 -61.61
CA GLY A 60 -49.15 8.16 -62.78
C GLY A 60 -48.76 6.69 -62.68
N ALA A 61 -49.49 5.84 -63.38
CA ALA A 61 -49.21 4.42 -63.51
C ALA A 61 -47.84 4.17 -64.16
N ASP A 62 -47.00 3.33 -63.55
CA ASP A 62 -46.05 2.48 -64.27
C ASP A 62 -45.52 1.35 -63.35
N ALA A 63 -45.16 0.22 -63.97
CA ALA A 63 -44.87 -1.05 -63.30
C ALA A 63 -43.65 -0.98 -62.36
N SER A 64 -43.88 -0.95 -61.03
CA SER A 64 -42.83 -0.96 -60.02
C SER A 64 -42.20 -2.36 -59.88
N ALA A 65 -40.87 -2.42 -60.01
CA ALA A 65 -40.08 -3.65 -59.88
C ALA A 65 -40.19 -4.29 -58.49
N LYS A 66 -40.24 -5.61 -58.45
CA LYS A 66 -40.55 -6.40 -57.24
C LYS A 66 -39.33 -6.70 -56.36
N SER A 67 -38.11 -6.46 -56.84
CA SER A 67 -36.86 -6.60 -56.07
C SER A 67 -35.71 -5.78 -56.69
N LEU A 68 -34.70 -5.41 -55.90
CA LEU A 68 -33.46 -4.78 -56.35
C LEU A 68 -32.28 -5.75 -56.19
N THR A 69 -31.51 -6.01 -57.23
CA THR A 69 -30.29 -6.82 -57.17
C THR A 69 -29.06 -5.94 -57.25
N CYS A 70 -28.11 -6.12 -56.34
CA CYS A 70 -26.82 -5.45 -56.45
C CYS A 70 -25.93 -6.19 -57.45
N ASP A 71 -25.55 -5.55 -58.55
CA ASP A 71 -24.73 -6.18 -59.61
C ASP A 71 -23.28 -6.45 -59.15
N ASP A 72 -22.81 -5.69 -58.16
CA ASP A 72 -21.45 -5.84 -57.62
C ASP A 72 -21.28 -7.11 -56.76
N CYS A 73 -22.37 -7.64 -56.18
CA CYS A 73 -22.31 -8.84 -55.33
C CYS A 73 -23.44 -9.86 -55.50
N GLY A 74 -24.32 -9.67 -56.48
CA GLY A 74 -25.43 -10.55 -56.81
C GLY A 74 -26.49 -10.71 -55.70
N LYS A 75 -26.52 -9.82 -54.70
CA LYS A 75 -27.49 -9.91 -53.60
C LYS A 75 -28.79 -9.24 -53.99
N SER A 76 -29.89 -9.97 -53.85
CA SER A 76 -31.24 -9.49 -54.07
C SER A 76 -31.85 -8.94 -52.78
N PHE A 77 -32.43 -7.75 -52.87
CA PHE A 77 -33.08 -7.02 -51.79
C PHE A 77 -34.57 -6.91 -52.08
N ARG A 78 -35.36 -7.06 -51.02
CA ARG A 78 -36.82 -7.10 -51.09
C ARG A 78 -37.44 -5.70 -50.97
N SER A 79 -36.68 -4.75 -50.44
CA SER A 79 -37.08 -3.35 -50.32
C SER A 79 -35.93 -2.43 -50.76
N PRO A 80 -36.23 -1.22 -51.27
CA PRO A 80 -35.22 -0.22 -51.58
C PRO A 80 -34.44 0.21 -50.32
N SER A 81 -35.05 0.20 -49.14
CA SER A 81 -34.37 0.49 -47.86
C SER A 81 -33.31 -0.55 -47.49
N ASP A 82 -33.54 -1.84 -47.78
CA ASP A 82 -32.54 -2.89 -47.56
C ASP A 82 -31.36 -2.77 -48.54
N ALA A 83 -31.63 -2.36 -49.78
CA ALA A 83 -30.61 -2.08 -50.79
C ALA A 83 -29.74 -0.89 -50.37
N GLU A 84 -30.35 0.18 -49.84
CA GLU A 84 -29.65 1.35 -49.32
C GLU A 84 -28.80 1.02 -48.09
N ALA A 85 -29.32 0.21 -47.16
CA ALA A 85 -28.55 -0.26 -46.00
C ALA A 85 -27.34 -1.13 -46.42
N HIS A 86 -27.50 -1.94 -47.46
CA HIS A 86 -26.40 -2.69 -48.06
C HIS A 86 -25.40 -1.77 -48.76
N ALA A 87 -25.86 -0.74 -49.48
CA ALA A 87 -25.01 0.27 -50.10
C ALA A 87 -24.16 1.01 -49.05
N ILE A 88 -24.72 1.39 -47.91
CA ILE A 88 -23.99 2.07 -46.82
C ILE A 88 -22.94 1.14 -46.20
N ARG A 89 -23.30 -0.12 -45.93
CA ARG A 89 -22.41 -1.08 -45.25
C ARG A 89 -21.28 -1.59 -46.15
N THR A 90 -21.58 -1.81 -47.43
CA THR A 90 -20.66 -2.46 -48.38
C THR A 90 -20.08 -1.51 -49.44
N LYS A 91 -20.60 -0.28 -49.53
CA LYS A 91 -20.25 0.74 -50.53
C LYS A 91 -20.53 0.34 -51.97
N HIS A 92 -21.44 -0.61 -52.19
CA HIS A 92 -21.89 -1.00 -53.52
C HIS A 92 -22.98 -0.02 -53.99
N ALA A 93 -22.91 0.40 -55.25
CA ALA A 93 -23.77 1.46 -55.79
C ALA A 93 -24.56 1.02 -57.03
N ASN A 94 -24.23 -0.14 -57.61
CA ASN A 94 -24.86 -0.61 -58.83
C ASN A 94 -26.00 -1.58 -58.48
N PHE A 95 -27.25 -1.13 -58.64
CA PHE A 95 -28.44 -1.91 -58.38
C PHE A 95 -29.31 -1.99 -59.63
N SER A 96 -29.58 -3.20 -60.08
CA SER A 96 -30.51 -3.52 -61.15
C SER A 96 -31.89 -3.87 -60.58
N GLU A 97 -32.94 -3.40 -61.25
CA GLU A 97 -34.31 -3.75 -60.91
C GLU A 97 -34.62 -5.15 -61.48
N SER A 98 -34.86 -6.13 -60.61
CA SER A 98 -35.16 -7.51 -61.00
C SER A 98 -36.63 -7.87 -60.71
N THR A 99 -37.28 -8.52 -61.67
CA THR A 99 -38.68 -8.99 -61.57
C THR A 99 -38.84 -10.26 -60.72
N GLU A 100 -37.74 -10.82 -60.22
CA GLU A 100 -37.73 -12.02 -59.38
C GLU A 100 -38.05 -11.68 -57.92
N GLU A 101 -39.24 -12.06 -57.44
CA GLU A 101 -39.59 -11.91 -56.02
C GLU A 101 -38.65 -12.75 -55.14
N VAL A 102 -37.90 -12.10 -54.25
CA VAL A 102 -37.08 -12.78 -53.23
C VAL A 102 -38.01 -13.58 -52.33
N ARG A 103 -38.04 -14.90 -52.53
CA ARG A 103 -38.91 -15.79 -51.76
C ARG A 103 -38.60 -15.63 -50.27
N PRO A 104 -39.61 -15.39 -49.41
CA PRO A 104 -39.40 -15.34 -47.98
C PRO A 104 -38.79 -16.66 -47.53
N LEU A 105 -37.69 -16.56 -46.76
CA LEU A 105 -37.05 -17.71 -46.11
C LEU A 105 -38.13 -18.61 -45.50
N THR A 106 -38.01 -19.92 -45.74
CA THR A 106 -39.00 -20.88 -45.25
C THR A 106 -39.04 -20.82 -43.72
N LYS A 107 -40.19 -21.15 -43.11
CA LYS A 107 -40.35 -21.07 -41.65
C LYS A 107 -39.24 -21.86 -40.92
N GLU A 108 -38.86 -23.00 -41.48
CA GLU A 108 -37.82 -23.89 -40.97
C GLU A 108 -36.41 -23.27 -41.02
N GLU A 109 -36.06 -22.54 -42.09
CA GLU A 109 -34.76 -21.86 -42.19
C GLU A 109 -34.63 -20.68 -41.22
N LYS A 110 -35.73 -19.95 -40.97
CA LYS A 110 -35.75 -18.87 -39.97
C LYS A 110 -35.59 -19.41 -38.55
N GLU A 111 -36.25 -20.52 -38.25
CA GLU A 111 -36.13 -21.20 -36.97
C GLU A 111 -34.71 -21.74 -36.75
N ALA A 112 -34.09 -22.33 -37.78
CA ALA A 112 -32.69 -22.75 -37.71
C ALA A 112 -31.71 -21.59 -37.50
N GLN A 113 -31.95 -20.44 -38.13
CA GLN A 113 -31.12 -19.25 -37.97
C GLN A 113 -31.27 -18.63 -36.57
N LEU A 114 -32.49 -18.60 -36.02
CA LEU A 114 -32.74 -18.19 -34.64
C LEU A 114 -32.09 -19.13 -33.63
N ALA A 115 -32.19 -20.44 -33.83
CA ALA A 115 -31.54 -21.44 -33.00
C ALA A 115 -30.00 -21.25 -32.98
N ARG A 116 -29.39 -21.01 -34.14
CA ARG A 116 -27.95 -20.75 -34.25
C ARG A 116 -27.52 -19.45 -33.56
N ILE A 117 -28.36 -18.41 -33.61
CA ILE A 117 -28.12 -17.14 -32.90
C ILE A 117 -28.23 -17.35 -31.39
N GLN A 118 -29.28 -18.04 -30.93
CA GLN A 118 -29.49 -18.36 -29.52
C GLN A 118 -28.34 -19.19 -28.94
N GLU A 119 -27.88 -20.22 -29.65
CA GLU A 119 -26.73 -21.03 -29.27
C GLU A 119 -25.43 -20.21 -29.16
N ARG A 120 -25.23 -19.24 -30.07
CA ARG A 120 -24.10 -18.31 -30.03
C ARG A 120 -24.16 -17.36 -28.83
N LEU A 121 -25.35 -16.94 -28.41
CA LEU A 121 -25.53 -16.09 -27.23
C LEU A 121 -25.33 -16.88 -25.93
N VAL A 122 -25.82 -18.12 -25.88
CA VAL A 122 -25.64 -19.01 -24.72
C VAL A 122 -24.17 -19.39 -24.55
N SER A 123 -23.46 -19.73 -25.63
CA SER A 123 -22.01 -20.01 -25.58
C SER A 123 -21.21 -18.79 -25.11
N ARG A 124 -21.49 -17.58 -25.62
CA ARG A 124 -20.85 -16.35 -25.13
C ARG A 124 -21.17 -16.05 -23.67
N ARG A 125 -22.41 -16.28 -23.22
CA ARG A 125 -22.78 -16.07 -21.80
C ARG A 125 -22.04 -17.05 -20.90
N LYS A 126 -21.99 -18.33 -21.28
CA LYS A 126 -21.26 -19.36 -20.54
C LYS A 126 -19.76 -19.08 -20.45
N GLU A 127 -19.13 -18.63 -21.54
CA GLU A 127 -17.71 -18.23 -21.54
C GLU A 127 -17.46 -17.05 -20.59
N ARG A 128 -18.35 -16.04 -20.60
CA ARG A 128 -18.26 -14.90 -19.67
C ARG A 128 -18.40 -15.36 -18.22
N ASP A 129 -19.39 -16.19 -17.92
CA ASP A 129 -19.65 -16.67 -16.56
C ASP A 129 -18.48 -17.55 -16.04
N GLU A 130 -17.91 -18.40 -16.89
CA GLU A 130 -16.71 -19.20 -16.57
C GLU A 130 -15.48 -18.31 -16.31
N LYS A 131 -15.29 -17.25 -17.10
CA LYS A 131 -14.22 -16.28 -16.91
C LYS A 131 -14.38 -15.50 -15.61
N GLU A 132 -15.58 -15.01 -15.31
CA GLU A 132 -15.88 -14.33 -14.05
C GLU A 132 -15.67 -15.25 -12.84
N GLU A 133 -16.05 -16.53 -12.95
CA GLU A 133 -15.79 -17.51 -11.89
C GLU A 133 -14.29 -17.79 -11.70
N GLN A 134 -13.52 -17.88 -12.79
CA GLN A 134 -12.06 -18.01 -12.73
C GLN A 134 -11.40 -16.78 -12.12
N GLU A 135 -11.81 -15.57 -12.50
CA GLU A 135 -11.31 -14.33 -11.92
C GLU A 135 -11.62 -14.25 -10.42
N ARG A 136 -12.83 -14.65 -10.01
CA ARG A 136 -13.21 -14.73 -8.59
C ARG A 136 -12.33 -15.74 -7.83
N LYS A 137 -12.12 -16.94 -8.38
CA LYS A 137 -11.22 -17.96 -7.80
C LYS A 137 -9.77 -17.46 -7.71
N ASN A 138 -9.29 -16.76 -8.74
CA ASN A 138 -7.93 -16.20 -8.78
C ASN A 138 -7.75 -15.06 -7.77
N LYS A 139 -8.76 -14.18 -7.62
CA LYS A 139 -8.74 -13.11 -6.62
C LYS A 139 -8.75 -13.65 -5.19
N GLU A 140 -9.57 -14.66 -4.91
CA GLU A 140 -9.60 -15.39 -3.64
C GLU A 140 -8.23 -16.04 -3.35
N LYS A 141 -7.62 -16.71 -4.34
CA LYS A 141 -6.28 -17.31 -4.23
C LYS A 141 -5.21 -16.24 -3.97
N SER A 142 -5.24 -15.12 -4.70
CA SER A 142 -4.31 -14.01 -4.53
C SER A 142 -4.40 -13.42 -3.12
N ARG A 143 -5.62 -13.23 -2.58
CA ARG A 143 -5.81 -12.75 -1.20
C ARG A 143 -5.15 -13.69 -0.18
N ARG A 144 -5.35 -15.01 -0.33
CA ARG A 144 -4.75 -16.02 0.56
C ARG A 144 -3.24 -16.06 0.42
N HIS A 145 -2.73 -16.01 -0.82
CA HIS A 145 -1.30 -16.01 -1.10
C HIS A 145 -0.61 -14.79 -0.51
N GLN A 146 -1.15 -13.58 -0.71
CA GLN A 146 -0.61 -12.35 -0.13
C GLN A 146 -0.58 -12.39 1.41
N GLY A 147 -1.63 -12.93 2.04
CA GLY A 147 -1.63 -13.13 3.50
C GLY A 147 -0.57 -14.12 3.96
N GLN A 148 -0.40 -15.24 3.25
CA GLN A 148 0.63 -16.22 3.55
C GLN A 148 2.06 -15.68 3.32
N ASP A 149 2.24 -14.86 2.29
CA ASP A 149 3.52 -14.26 1.94
C ASP A 149 3.95 -13.22 2.98
N LEU A 150 3.02 -12.43 3.51
CA LEU A 150 3.28 -11.53 4.63
C LEU A 150 3.75 -12.30 5.87
N LEU A 151 3.10 -13.41 6.20
CA LEU A 151 3.49 -14.25 7.34
C LEU A 151 4.87 -14.89 7.12
N LYS A 152 5.13 -15.44 5.92
CA LYS A 152 6.43 -16.02 5.56
C LYS A 152 7.54 -14.96 5.56
N ALA A 153 7.26 -13.77 5.06
CA ALA A 153 8.22 -12.67 5.05
C ALA A 153 8.59 -12.25 6.48
N LYS A 154 7.62 -12.18 7.39
CA LYS A 154 7.87 -11.89 8.80
C LYS A 154 8.72 -12.97 9.47
N GLN A 155 8.37 -14.25 9.30
CA GLN A 155 9.15 -15.38 9.83
C GLN A 155 10.59 -15.36 9.32
N LYS A 156 10.77 -15.13 8.01
CA LYS A 156 12.10 -15.06 7.40
C LYS A 156 12.93 -13.90 7.95
N PHE A 157 12.31 -12.76 8.18
CA PHE A 157 12.98 -11.61 8.79
C PHE A 157 13.45 -11.92 10.22
N GLU A 158 12.59 -12.53 11.04
CA GLU A 158 12.92 -12.96 12.41
C GLU A 158 14.04 -14.03 12.41
N GLU A 159 13.99 -15.00 11.50
CA GLU A 159 15.03 -16.02 11.34
C GLU A 159 16.38 -15.41 10.92
N ASP A 160 16.38 -14.48 9.96
CA ASP A 160 17.59 -13.80 9.50
C ASP A 160 18.21 -12.94 10.61
N GLU A 161 17.38 -12.27 11.43
CA GLU A 161 17.83 -11.51 12.59
C GLU A 161 18.44 -12.42 13.67
N MET A 162 17.76 -13.51 14.02
CA MET A 162 18.29 -14.51 14.96
C MET A 162 19.60 -15.13 14.46
N LYS A 163 19.71 -15.41 13.15
CA LYS A 163 20.92 -15.93 12.54
C LYS A 163 22.07 -14.94 12.63
N ARG A 164 21.83 -13.65 12.35
CA ARG A 164 22.85 -12.60 12.50
C ARG A 164 23.35 -12.49 13.94
N ILE A 165 22.44 -12.51 14.91
CA ILE A 165 22.80 -12.49 16.34
C ILE A 165 23.62 -13.73 16.71
N ALA A 166 23.21 -14.91 16.24
CA ALA A 166 23.92 -16.16 16.50
C ALA A 166 25.34 -16.17 15.89
N ASP A 167 25.49 -15.70 14.65
CA ASP A 167 26.78 -15.60 13.97
C ASP A 167 27.69 -14.57 14.64
N GLN A 168 27.15 -13.42 15.07
CA GLN A 168 27.90 -12.42 15.85
C GLN A 168 28.38 -13.01 17.17
N LYS A 169 27.50 -13.70 17.90
CA LYS A 169 27.87 -14.36 19.16
C LYS A 169 28.89 -15.48 18.96
N ARG A 170 28.83 -16.20 17.83
CA ARG A 170 29.85 -17.21 17.47
C ARG A 170 31.20 -16.56 17.23
N ARG A 171 31.23 -15.45 16.48
CA ARG A 171 32.45 -14.68 16.20
C ARG A 171 33.07 -14.08 17.45
N GLU A 172 32.26 -13.45 18.32
CA GLU A 172 32.73 -12.92 19.61
C GLU A 172 33.33 -14.03 20.48
N ARG A 173 32.68 -15.21 20.56
CA ARG A 173 33.24 -16.37 21.29
C ARG A 173 34.57 -16.85 20.70
N GLU A 174 34.73 -16.83 19.39
CA GLU A 174 35.99 -17.23 18.71
C GLU A 174 37.10 -16.20 18.93
N GLU A 175 36.77 -14.91 18.88
CA GLU A 175 37.69 -13.81 19.15
C GLU A 175 38.14 -13.81 20.62
N ASP A 176 37.22 -14.03 21.56
CA ASP A 176 37.52 -14.20 22.99
C ASP A 176 38.43 -15.41 23.25
N LYS A 177 38.14 -16.55 22.61
CA LYS A 177 39.00 -17.74 22.69
C LYS A 177 40.40 -17.44 22.16
N ARG A 178 40.51 -16.75 21.01
CA ARG A 178 41.79 -16.32 20.45
C ARG A 178 42.52 -15.33 21.36
N ALA A 179 41.83 -14.36 21.95
CA ALA A 179 42.41 -13.40 22.88
C ALA A 179 42.96 -14.12 24.13
N ARG A 180 42.19 -15.04 24.70
CA ARG A 180 42.63 -15.88 25.83
C ARG A 180 43.84 -16.74 25.47
N GLN A 181 43.88 -17.30 24.26
CA GLN A 181 45.04 -18.05 23.77
C GLN A 181 46.28 -17.14 23.67
N ARG A 182 46.17 -15.95 23.06
CA ARG A 182 47.30 -14.99 22.99
C ARG A 182 47.83 -14.61 24.37
N VAL A 183 46.96 -14.36 25.35
CA VAL A 183 47.37 -14.06 26.72
C VAL A 183 48.07 -15.25 27.35
N LYS A 184 47.55 -16.46 27.14
CA LYS A 184 48.18 -17.69 27.65
C LYS A 184 49.58 -17.89 27.05
N ASP A 185 49.73 -17.66 25.75
CA ASP A 185 51.02 -17.77 25.06
C ASP A 185 52.02 -16.73 25.56
N LEU A 186 51.59 -15.49 25.81
CA LEU A 186 52.42 -14.43 26.41
C LEU A 186 52.89 -14.80 27.82
N ILE A 187 52.01 -15.36 28.65
CA ILE A 187 52.38 -15.83 30.00
C ILE A 187 53.37 -16.99 29.92
N GLU A 188 53.18 -17.93 28.97
CA GLU A 188 54.11 -19.03 28.78
C GLU A 188 55.49 -18.55 28.32
N GLN A 189 55.54 -17.57 27.40
CA GLN A 189 56.78 -16.95 26.96
C GLN A 189 57.48 -16.20 28.11
N ASP A 190 56.76 -15.40 28.90
CA ASP A 190 57.32 -14.71 30.08
C ASP A 190 57.85 -15.71 31.12
N LYS A 191 57.09 -16.78 31.39
CA LYS A 191 57.50 -17.84 32.32
C LYS A 191 58.76 -18.56 31.81
N LYS A 192 58.83 -18.87 30.52
CA LYS A 192 60.04 -19.46 29.89
C LYS A 192 61.22 -18.50 29.95
N ALA A 193 61.02 -17.21 29.67
CA ALA A 193 62.07 -16.20 29.74
C ALA A 193 62.60 -16.01 31.17
N ARG A 194 61.72 -15.96 32.18
CA ARG A 194 62.12 -15.92 33.60
C ARG A 194 62.85 -17.18 34.03
N ALA A 195 62.39 -18.36 33.63
CA ALA A 195 63.09 -19.61 33.92
C ALA A 195 64.49 -19.65 33.25
N ALA A 196 64.62 -19.14 32.02
CA ALA A 196 65.90 -19.05 31.32
C ALA A 196 66.85 -18.01 31.95
N LYS A 197 66.31 -16.88 32.45
CA LYS A 197 67.07 -15.88 33.20
C LYS A 197 67.51 -16.43 34.57
N ALA A 198 66.62 -17.09 35.32
CA ALA A 198 66.98 -17.73 36.58
C ALA A 198 68.07 -18.80 36.39
N LYS A 199 67.96 -19.64 35.34
CA LYS A 199 69.03 -20.59 34.97
C LYS A 199 70.35 -19.91 34.55
N LYS A 200 70.31 -18.66 34.11
CA LYS A 200 71.53 -17.86 33.81
C LYS A 200 72.07 -17.13 35.05
N GLU A 201 71.21 -16.72 35.98
CA GLU A 201 71.61 -16.06 37.24
C GLU A 201 72.13 -17.04 38.30
N ASP A 202 71.82 -18.35 38.21
CA ASP A 202 72.52 -19.40 38.98
C ASP A 202 74.02 -19.53 38.63
N PHE A 203 74.49 -18.87 37.56
CA PHE A 203 75.92 -18.73 37.22
C PHE A 203 76.53 -17.37 37.60
N SER A 204 75.78 -16.49 38.29
CA SER A 204 76.20 -15.12 38.58
C SER A 204 75.44 -14.53 39.78
N ALA A 205 75.69 -15.03 40.99
CA ALA A 205 75.19 -14.41 42.22
C ALA A 205 76.34 -14.06 43.17
N SER A 206 76.72 -12.78 43.18
CA SER A 206 77.37 -12.08 44.30
C SER A 206 77.06 -10.59 44.20
N ALA A 207 76.54 -10.04 45.31
CA ALA A 207 76.23 -8.63 45.59
C ALA A 207 75.06 -8.02 44.78
N ASP A 208 74.07 -7.32 45.33
CA ASP A 208 74.04 -6.50 46.53
C ASP A 208 72.60 -6.34 47.06
N SER A 209 72.51 -6.14 48.37
CA SER A 209 71.30 -5.73 49.08
C SER A 209 71.19 -4.21 49.11
N ASN A 210 69.97 -3.69 49.22
CA ASN A 210 69.52 -2.67 50.20
C ASN A 210 68.70 -1.50 49.63
N SER A 211 67.84 -1.00 50.53
CA SER A 211 67.19 0.31 50.59
C SER A 211 65.78 0.46 50.01
N VAL A 212 64.83 0.29 50.93
CA VAL A 212 63.52 0.94 50.98
C VAL A 212 63.71 2.46 51.00
N THR A 213 63.09 3.17 50.05
CA THR A 213 62.86 4.62 50.16
C THR A 213 61.40 4.92 49.86
N ALA A 214 60.67 5.34 50.90
CA ALA A 214 59.33 5.87 50.80
C ALA A 214 59.36 7.22 50.06
N LYS A 215 58.64 7.31 48.94
CA LYS A 215 58.31 8.58 48.27
C LYS A 215 57.01 9.14 48.85
N PRO A 216 56.90 10.47 49.00
CA PRO A 216 55.70 11.11 49.51
C PRO A 216 54.55 10.95 48.51
N VAL A 217 53.37 10.66 49.04
CA VAL A 217 52.10 10.63 48.30
C VAL A 217 51.80 12.05 47.83
N VAL A 218 52.02 12.31 46.54
CA VAL A 218 51.40 13.43 45.82
C VAL A 218 49.94 13.03 45.61
N VAL A 219 49.03 13.78 46.24
CA VAL A 219 47.59 13.67 45.96
C VAL A 219 47.37 14.30 44.59
N GLU A 220 47.33 13.45 43.56
CA GLU A 220 46.87 13.80 42.22
C GLU A 220 45.40 14.26 42.32
N PRO A 221 45.02 15.40 41.69
CA PRO A 221 43.61 15.77 41.57
C PRO A 221 42.85 14.64 40.86
N PRO A 222 41.61 14.29 41.27
CA PRO A 222 40.87 13.24 40.59
C PRO A 222 40.68 13.62 39.11
N GLU A 223 41.24 12.81 38.21
CA GLU A 223 41.03 12.94 36.79
C GLU A 223 39.52 12.93 36.50
N LYS A 224 39.04 13.96 35.79
CA LYS A 224 37.64 14.08 35.39
C LYS A 224 37.33 12.95 34.41
N LYS A 225 36.78 11.85 34.90
CA LYS A 225 36.26 10.77 34.05
C LYS A 225 35.12 11.34 33.21
N GLU A 226 35.36 11.45 31.91
CA GLU A 226 34.32 11.80 30.95
C GLU A 226 33.46 10.56 30.70
N TYR A 227 32.21 10.60 31.13
CA TYR A 227 31.26 9.52 30.88
C TYR A 227 30.48 9.83 29.60
N ALA A 228 30.40 8.84 28.69
CA ALA A 228 29.68 8.97 27.43
C ALA A 228 28.14 8.90 27.59
N GLU A 229 27.67 8.38 28.73
CA GLU A 229 26.26 8.15 29.03
C GLU A 229 25.88 8.82 30.35
N CYS A 230 24.63 9.26 30.43
CA CYS A 230 24.03 9.94 31.57
C CYS A 230 22.72 9.23 31.95
N ARG A 231 22.64 8.68 33.16
CA ARG A 231 21.41 8.07 33.66
C ARG A 231 20.60 9.08 34.46
N LEU A 232 19.44 9.47 33.93
CA LEU A 232 18.54 10.42 34.57
C LEU A 232 17.35 9.71 35.21
N GLN A 233 17.08 10.05 36.47
CA GLN A 233 15.84 9.68 37.16
C GLN A 233 14.96 10.92 37.29
N ILE A 234 13.83 10.95 36.59
CA ILE A 234 12.87 12.05 36.60
C ILE A 234 11.70 11.68 37.51
N ARG A 235 11.47 12.47 38.56
CA ARG A 235 10.34 12.33 39.48
C ARG A 235 9.17 13.19 38.98
N LEU A 236 8.04 12.54 38.70
CA LEU A 236 6.78 13.18 38.30
C LEU A 236 6.02 13.71 39.53
N THR A 237 5.02 14.55 39.32
CA THR A 237 4.17 15.14 40.37
C THR A 237 3.23 14.10 41.00
N ASN A 238 2.93 13.01 40.30
CA ASN A 238 2.18 11.87 40.83
C ASN A 238 3.02 10.92 41.71
N GLY A 239 4.30 11.22 41.93
CA GLY A 239 5.23 10.41 42.73
C GLY A 239 5.89 9.24 41.98
N SER A 240 5.50 8.98 40.73
CA SER A 240 6.19 8.00 39.89
C SER A 240 7.54 8.54 39.39
N ALA A 241 8.48 7.64 39.11
CA ALA A 241 9.81 7.99 38.63
C ALA A 241 10.10 7.35 37.28
N LEU A 242 10.36 8.16 36.27
CA LEU A 242 10.85 7.74 34.97
C LEU A 242 12.37 7.64 35.00
N THR A 243 12.93 6.53 34.56
CA THR A 243 14.38 6.36 34.46
C THR A 243 14.76 6.15 33.02
N HIS A 244 15.69 6.95 32.50
CA HIS A 244 16.16 6.83 31.12
C HIS A 244 17.66 7.15 31.03
N THR A 245 18.34 6.49 30.09
CA THR A 245 19.76 6.71 29.82
C THR A 245 19.88 7.55 28.55
N PHE A 246 20.49 8.71 28.68
CA PHE A 246 20.75 9.67 27.61
C PHE A 246 22.24 9.70 27.28
N LYS A 247 22.60 10.14 26.07
CA LYS A 247 24.01 10.35 25.71
C LYS A 247 24.52 11.66 26.30
N ALA A 248 25.81 11.73 26.62
CA ALA A 248 26.44 12.91 27.20
C ALA A 248 26.27 14.18 26.34
N THR A 249 26.25 14.02 25.01
CA THR A 249 26.12 15.10 24.03
C THR A 249 24.67 15.50 23.74
N GLU A 250 23.68 14.82 24.31
CA GLU A 250 22.27 15.18 24.10
C GLU A 250 21.89 16.45 24.86
N SER A 251 20.95 17.21 24.31
CA SER A 251 20.45 18.45 24.91
C SER A 251 19.39 18.18 25.97
N LEU A 252 19.25 19.09 26.93
CA LEU A 252 18.20 18.99 27.95
C LEU A 252 16.78 19.03 27.35
N ALA A 253 16.60 19.67 26.19
CA ALA A 253 15.35 19.62 25.41
C ALA A 253 14.89 18.20 25.09
N ALA A 254 15.82 17.27 24.78
CA ALA A 254 15.47 15.87 24.54
C ALA A 254 14.90 15.19 25.78
N VAL A 255 15.41 15.55 26.97
CA VAL A 255 14.87 15.08 28.26
C VAL A 255 13.48 15.64 28.51
N ARG A 256 13.23 16.92 28.19
CA ARG A 256 11.89 17.54 28.28
C ARG A 256 10.89 16.83 27.39
N LEU A 257 11.24 16.56 26.14
CA LEU A 257 10.41 15.80 25.20
C LEU A 257 10.12 14.39 25.71
N PHE A 258 11.13 13.69 26.24
CA PHE A 258 10.96 12.37 26.82
C PHE A 258 9.96 12.38 27.98
N VAL A 259 10.03 13.40 28.84
CA VAL A 259 9.07 13.58 29.93
C VAL A 259 7.68 13.82 29.38
N GLU A 260 7.52 14.67 28.36
CA GLU A 260 6.22 15.00 27.77
C GLU A 260 5.53 13.77 27.15
N ILE A 261 6.29 12.92 26.46
CA ILE A 261 5.77 11.68 25.83
C ILE A 261 5.42 10.62 26.88
N ASN A 262 6.21 10.51 27.95
CA ASN A 262 6.07 9.44 28.95
C ASN A 262 5.36 9.92 30.23
N ARG A 263 4.82 11.15 30.25
CA ARG A 263 4.15 11.70 31.42
C ARG A 263 2.81 11.01 31.63
N THR A 264 2.60 10.53 32.85
CA THR A 264 1.31 9.97 33.31
C THR A 264 0.53 10.96 34.20
N ASP A 265 0.94 12.22 34.19
CA ASP A 265 0.68 13.19 35.25
C ASP A 265 0.15 14.50 34.65
N GLY A 266 -1.08 14.42 34.12
CA GLY A 266 -1.81 15.51 33.46
C GLY A 266 -1.14 16.04 32.18
N GLU A 267 -1.84 16.89 31.43
CA GLU A 267 -1.29 17.68 30.32
C GLU A 267 -1.22 19.15 30.75
N GLY A 268 -0.04 19.76 30.71
CA GLY A 268 0.15 21.14 31.17
C GLY A 268 1.62 21.51 31.33
N PRO A 269 1.94 22.81 31.27
CA PRO A 269 3.32 23.30 31.32
C PRO A 269 4.01 22.88 32.61
N PHE A 270 5.25 22.46 32.49
CA PHE A 270 6.07 22.02 33.61
C PHE A 270 7.49 22.55 33.46
N SER A 271 8.16 22.72 34.60
CA SER A 271 9.57 23.07 34.71
C SER A 271 10.35 21.89 35.28
N LEU A 272 11.59 21.73 34.84
CA LEU A 272 12.51 20.73 35.37
C LEU A 272 13.43 21.40 36.38
N MET A 273 13.62 20.75 37.53
CA MET A 273 14.52 21.24 38.57
C MET A 273 15.38 20.12 39.17
N THR A 274 16.61 20.43 39.57
CA THR A 274 17.47 19.53 40.35
C THR A 274 17.20 19.65 41.85
N THR A 275 17.52 18.59 42.61
CA THR A 275 17.43 18.60 44.07
C THR A 275 18.61 19.30 44.73
N PHE A 276 19.84 18.99 44.28
CA PHE A 276 21.07 19.56 44.84
C PHE A 276 22.18 19.64 43.78
N PRO A 277 22.81 20.81 43.55
CA PRO A 277 22.33 22.13 43.97
C PRO A 277 20.99 22.43 43.32
N LYS A 278 20.06 23.09 44.03
CA LYS A 278 18.73 23.40 43.50
C LYS A 278 18.84 24.38 42.34
N LYS A 279 18.65 23.90 41.12
CA LYS A 279 18.66 24.68 39.88
C LYS A 279 17.34 24.43 39.14
N VAL A 280 16.67 25.51 38.78
CA VAL A 280 15.47 25.47 37.93
C VAL A 280 15.93 25.73 36.50
N PHE A 281 15.62 24.84 35.57
CA PHE A 281 16.04 24.99 34.18
C PHE A 281 15.05 25.87 33.42
N THR A 282 15.59 26.90 32.77
CA THR A 282 14.88 27.80 31.85
C THR A 282 15.08 27.35 30.40
N ASP A 283 14.41 27.99 29.45
CA ASP A 283 14.52 27.64 28.03
C ASP A 283 15.95 27.79 27.48
N GLU A 284 16.76 28.72 28.01
CA GLU A 284 18.18 28.87 27.66
C GLU A 284 19.05 27.67 28.07
N ASP A 285 18.65 26.94 29.12
CA ASP A 285 19.35 25.73 29.55
C ASP A 285 18.90 24.50 28.76
N MET A 286 17.78 24.57 28.02
CA MET A 286 17.26 23.46 27.21
C MET A 286 18.16 23.15 26.01
N GLU A 287 18.85 24.17 25.49
CA GLU A 287 19.74 24.04 24.33
C GLU A 287 21.13 23.49 24.69
N LYS A 288 21.50 23.52 25.98
CA LYS A 288 22.82 23.07 26.45
C LYS A 288 22.88 21.55 26.58
N PRO A 289 24.04 20.92 26.29
CA PRO A 289 24.22 19.49 26.47
C PRO A 289 24.28 19.09 27.94
N LEU A 290 23.93 17.84 28.24
CA LEU A 290 23.93 17.29 29.61
C LEU A 290 25.31 17.35 30.28
N THR A 291 26.40 17.33 29.50
CA THR A 291 27.79 17.57 29.97
C THR A 291 27.96 18.94 30.62
N GLN A 292 27.46 20.00 29.98
CA GLN A 292 27.64 21.38 30.43
C GLN A 292 26.76 21.70 31.64
N LEU A 293 25.64 21.00 31.79
CA LEU A 293 24.74 21.13 32.92
C LEU A 293 25.17 20.33 34.16
N GLY A 294 26.26 19.54 34.06
CA GLY A 294 26.79 18.76 35.18
C GLY A 294 25.87 17.62 35.64
N LEU A 295 25.05 17.08 34.74
CA LEU A 295 24.08 16.01 35.03
C LEU A 295 24.68 14.59 34.89
N ILE A 296 25.95 14.52 34.54
CA ILE A 296 26.71 13.28 34.28
C ILE A 296 27.48 12.88 35.55
N PRO A 297 27.60 11.58 35.91
CA PRO A 297 27.11 10.38 35.20
C PRO A 297 25.66 9.99 35.52
N SER A 298 25.10 10.51 36.62
CA SER A 298 23.70 10.29 36.98
C SER A 298 23.17 11.48 37.74
N ALA A 299 21.93 11.86 37.45
CA ALA A 299 21.26 12.96 38.12
C ALA A 299 19.76 12.67 38.32
N VAL A 300 19.19 13.35 39.32
CA VAL A 300 17.77 13.29 39.64
C VAL A 300 17.12 14.63 39.30
N LEU A 301 16.12 14.58 38.43
CA LEU A 301 15.30 15.73 38.05
C LEU A 301 13.92 15.60 38.65
N ILE A 302 13.32 16.72 39.03
CA ILE A 302 11.94 16.81 39.53
C ILE A 302 11.16 17.63 38.53
N VAL A 303 9.98 17.12 38.15
CA VAL A 303 8.98 17.87 37.40
C VAL A 303 8.21 18.73 38.39
N ALA A 304 8.34 20.04 38.26
CA ALA A 304 7.54 21.02 38.98
C ALA A 304 6.46 21.57 38.04
N LYS A 305 5.22 21.60 38.50
CA LYS A 305 4.13 22.27 37.79
C LYS A 305 4.35 23.78 37.83
N ILE A 306 4.18 24.44 36.69
CA ILE A 306 4.22 25.91 36.56
C ILE A 306 2.84 26.47 36.93
#